data_AF-A0A3D4HF82-F1
#
_entry.id   AF-A0A3D4HF82-F1
#
_cell.length_a   1.000
_cell.length_b   1.000
_cell.length_c   1.000
_cell.angle_alpha   90.00
_cell.angle_beta   90.00
_cell.angle_gamma   90.00
#
_symmetry.space_group_name_H-M   'P 1'
#
loop_
_entity.id
_entity.type
_entity.pdbx_description
1 polymer ?
#
loop_
_entity_poly.entity_id
_entity_poly.type
_entity_poly.pdbx_seq_one_letter_code
_entity_poly.pdbx_strand_id
1 'polypeptide(L)'
;MMLARCFHLLNALMLLALMGCSGSSLSDAVPETDERHYQRGQRLLREGREQEALSAFLKVIEKRRDAPESQLEAGRLYLRIMGDPIAATYHFRKYLEYKPQTEQSPMVRQLIETAQKEFARSLPGQPFADDVDRLDLLELLQQQREENLTLKRELALAKKQLKAFQSSDASSTHEVASMDYVATSSKPGSVQSSKVRSPDKSKQATLSTYKVQAGDTLTRVSTHVYGTSARWTDIFQANRDQLDSPHDLQPGQILDIP
;
A
#
# COMPACT_ATOMS: atom_id res chain seq x y z
N MET A 1 -10.77 -50.17 -37.92
CA MET A 1 -11.93 -49.36 -37.48
C MET A 1 -12.14 -49.31 -35.94
N MET A 2 -11.55 -50.18 -35.12
CA MET A 2 -11.68 -50.11 -33.64
C MET A 2 -10.84 -49.01 -32.98
N LEU A 3 -9.65 -48.68 -33.52
CA LEU A 3 -8.75 -47.66 -32.95
C LEU A 3 -9.32 -46.23 -33.05
N ALA A 4 -10.05 -45.90 -34.13
CA ALA A 4 -10.69 -44.59 -34.29
C ALA A 4 -11.84 -44.35 -33.30
N ARG A 5 -12.55 -45.41 -32.88
CA ARG A 5 -13.63 -45.33 -31.89
C ARG A 5 -13.11 -45.12 -30.46
N CYS A 6 -11.93 -45.65 -30.14
CA CYS A 6 -11.27 -45.41 -28.85
C CYS A 6 -10.81 -43.95 -28.70
N PHE A 7 -10.36 -43.31 -29.78
CA PHE A 7 -9.92 -41.91 -29.74
C PHE A 7 -11.08 -40.93 -29.51
N HIS A 8 -12.25 -41.23 -30.07
CA HIS A 8 -13.46 -40.43 -29.82
C HIS A 8 -14.03 -40.63 -28.40
N LEU A 9 -13.92 -41.83 -27.83
CA LEU A 9 -14.32 -42.08 -26.43
C LEU A 9 -13.37 -41.42 -25.41
N LEU A 10 -12.06 -41.37 -25.71
CA LEU A 10 -11.09 -40.67 -24.86
C LEU A 10 -11.29 -39.13 -24.89
N ASN A 11 -11.57 -38.57 -26.07
CA ASN A 11 -11.87 -37.13 -26.20
C ASN A 11 -13.21 -36.74 -25.56
N ALA A 12 -14.21 -37.63 -25.57
CA ALA A 12 -15.49 -37.39 -24.88
C ALA A 12 -15.33 -37.38 -23.34
N LEU A 13 -14.41 -38.19 -22.80
CA LEU A 13 -14.11 -38.21 -21.36
C LEU A 13 -13.28 -36.99 -20.92
N MET A 14 -12.42 -36.46 -21.80
CA MET A 14 -11.61 -35.25 -21.52
C MET A 14 -12.43 -33.95 -21.63
N LEU A 15 -13.47 -33.91 -22.47
CA LEU A 15 -14.43 -32.79 -22.55
C LEU A 15 -15.37 -32.70 -21.34
N LEU A 16 -15.60 -33.80 -20.61
CA LEU A 16 -16.32 -33.78 -19.33
C LEU A 16 -15.46 -33.29 -18.14
N ALA A 17 -14.14 -33.28 -18.27
CA ALA A 17 -13.22 -32.83 -17.21
C ALA A 17 -12.96 -31.31 -17.23
N LEU A 18 -13.44 -30.57 -18.23
CA LEU A 18 -13.36 -29.10 -18.31
C LEU A 18 -14.65 -28.38 -17.90
N MET A 19 -15.72 -29.11 -17.55
CA MET A 19 -16.92 -28.55 -16.87
C MET A 19 -16.87 -28.74 -15.35
N GLY A 20 -15.66 -28.79 -14.77
CA GLY A 20 -15.43 -29.06 -13.35
C GLY A 20 -14.67 -27.96 -12.63
N CYS A 21 -14.97 -26.68 -12.92
CA CYS A 21 -14.59 -25.54 -12.08
C CYS A 21 -15.52 -24.35 -12.37
N SER A 22 -16.83 -24.59 -12.39
CA SER A 22 -17.76 -23.54 -11.97
C SER A 22 -17.54 -23.36 -10.48
N GLY A 23 -16.71 -22.38 -10.11
CA GLY A 23 -16.63 -21.83 -8.76
C GLY A 23 -17.94 -21.13 -8.40
N SER A 24 -19.03 -21.88 -8.39
CA SER A 24 -20.35 -21.48 -7.91
C SER A 24 -20.47 -21.99 -6.48
N SER A 25 -19.92 -21.20 -5.56
CA SER A 25 -20.33 -21.18 -4.15
C SER A 25 -20.08 -19.79 -3.57
N LEU A 26 -20.68 -18.78 -4.18
CA LEU A 26 -20.85 -17.44 -3.58
C LEU A 26 -22.29 -16.92 -3.72
N SER A 27 -23.20 -17.70 -4.33
CA SER A 27 -24.56 -17.27 -4.65
C SER A 27 -25.60 -17.49 -3.55
N ASP A 28 -25.23 -18.10 -2.42
CA ASP A 28 -26.12 -18.27 -1.25
C ASP A 28 -25.71 -17.42 -0.03
N ALA A 29 -24.70 -16.56 -0.19
CA ALA A 29 -24.34 -15.63 0.87
C ALA A 29 -25.40 -14.53 0.94
N VAL A 30 -26.23 -14.57 2.00
CA VAL A 30 -27.20 -13.52 2.32
C VAL A 30 -26.50 -12.15 2.23
N PRO A 31 -27.00 -11.21 1.40
CA PRO A 31 -26.45 -9.87 1.30
C PRO A 31 -26.34 -9.24 2.68
N GLU A 32 -25.26 -8.51 2.97
CA GLU A 32 -25.14 -7.89 4.29
C GLU A 32 -26.24 -6.86 4.57
N THR A 33 -26.89 -6.34 3.52
CA THR A 33 -28.04 -5.44 3.61
C THR A 33 -29.27 -6.09 4.26
N ASP A 34 -29.35 -7.41 4.21
CA ASP A 34 -30.44 -8.18 4.81
C ASP A 34 -30.14 -8.56 6.27
N GLU A 35 -28.93 -8.27 6.77
CA GLU A 35 -28.62 -8.52 8.16
C GLU A 35 -29.42 -7.62 9.10
N ARG A 36 -29.91 -8.23 10.19
CA ARG A 36 -30.71 -7.53 11.21
C ARG A 36 -30.01 -6.29 11.76
N HIS A 37 -28.69 -6.36 11.92
CA HIS A 37 -27.89 -5.24 12.43
C HIS A 37 -27.75 -4.11 11.39
N TYR A 38 -27.56 -4.44 10.11
CA TYR A 38 -27.53 -3.44 9.04
C TYR A 38 -28.86 -2.71 8.91
N GLN A 39 -29.97 -3.45 8.83
CA GLN A 39 -31.31 -2.88 8.75
C GLN A 39 -31.66 -2.02 9.98
N ARG A 40 -31.21 -2.45 11.17
CA ARG A 40 -31.33 -1.65 12.39
C ARG A 40 -30.53 -0.35 12.28
N GLY A 41 -29.29 -0.39 11.80
CA GLY A 41 -28.47 0.80 11.54
C GLY A 41 -29.19 1.79 10.63
N GLN A 42 -29.74 1.31 9.51
CA GLN A 42 -30.50 2.14 8.56
C GLN A 42 -31.77 2.75 9.15
N ARG A 43 -32.49 2.05 10.04
CA ARG A 43 -33.62 2.66 10.79
C ARG A 43 -33.15 3.74 11.74
N LEU A 44 -32.08 3.48 12.50
CA LEU A 44 -31.53 4.44 13.47
C LEU A 44 -31.04 5.72 12.78
N LEU A 45 -30.46 5.63 11.57
CA LEU A 45 -30.12 6.81 10.77
C LEU A 45 -31.34 7.66 10.42
N ARG A 46 -32.47 7.03 10.04
CA ARG A 46 -33.72 7.74 9.76
C ARG A 46 -34.33 8.40 11.00
N GLU A 47 -34.04 7.86 12.17
CA GLU A 47 -34.43 8.41 13.47
C GLU A 47 -33.47 9.50 13.98
N GLY A 48 -32.36 9.79 13.26
CA GLY A 48 -31.32 10.72 13.71
C GLY A 48 -30.42 10.18 14.83
N ARG A 49 -30.50 8.89 15.15
CA ARG A 49 -29.75 8.23 16.22
C ARG A 49 -28.42 7.70 15.70
N GLU A 50 -27.56 8.62 15.29
CA GLU A 50 -26.35 8.33 14.51
C GLU A 50 -25.30 7.51 15.26
N GLN A 51 -25.10 7.76 16.56
CA GLN A 51 -24.17 6.96 17.39
C GLN A 51 -24.62 5.51 17.52
N GLU A 52 -25.92 5.28 17.70
CA GLU A 52 -26.47 3.93 17.77
C GLU A 52 -26.43 3.23 16.41
N ALA A 53 -26.67 3.98 15.33
CA ALA A 53 -26.55 3.48 13.97
C ALA A 53 -25.11 3.00 13.70
N LEU A 54 -24.11 3.80 14.09
CA LEU A 54 -22.70 3.43 13.98
C LEU A 54 -22.43 2.12 14.72
N SER A 55 -22.90 2.00 15.96
CA SER A 55 -22.75 0.76 16.75
C SER A 55 -23.38 -0.46 16.06
N ALA A 56 -24.47 -0.27 15.33
CA ALA A 56 -25.15 -1.34 14.61
C ALA A 56 -24.35 -1.79 13.37
N PHE A 57 -23.79 -0.86 12.60
CA PHE A 57 -22.92 -1.18 11.46
C PHE A 57 -21.61 -1.84 11.90
N LEU A 58 -21.00 -1.37 13.00
CA LEU A 58 -19.80 -1.99 13.56
C LEU A 58 -20.04 -3.46 13.97
N LYS A 59 -21.24 -3.80 14.48
CA LYS A 59 -21.60 -5.19 14.77
C LYS A 59 -21.68 -6.08 13.54
N VAL A 60 -22.05 -5.53 12.38
CA VAL A 60 -22.00 -6.28 11.11
C VAL A 60 -20.55 -6.54 10.71
N ILE A 61 -19.72 -5.50 10.79
CA ILE A 61 -18.27 -5.56 10.50
C ILE A 61 -17.52 -6.53 11.42
N GLU A 62 -17.94 -6.66 12.68
CA GLU A 62 -17.32 -7.59 13.62
C GLU A 62 -17.67 -9.05 13.28
N LYS A 63 -18.92 -9.30 12.87
CA LYS A 63 -19.42 -10.64 12.56
C LYS A 63 -18.96 -11.15 11.20
N ARG A 64 -18.85 -10.26 10.22
CA ARG A 64 -18.50 -10.59 8.84
C ARG A 64 -17.12 -10.07 8.51
N ARG A 65 -16.35 -10.86 7.77
CA ARG A 65 -15.08 -10.37 7.20
C ARG A 65 -15.37 -9.46 6.00
N ASP A 66 -16.40 -9.77 5.21
CA ASP A 66 -16.88 -9.08 4.02
C ASP A 66 -18.11 -8.21 4.33
N ALA A 67 -17.90 -6.92 4.61
CA ALA A 67 -18.97 -6.00 4.97
C ALA A 67 -18.81 -4.60 4.32
N PRO A 68 -18.73 -4.48 2.98
CA PRO A 68 -18.41 -3.21 2.34
C PRO A 68 -19.45 -2.10 2.57
N GLU A 69 -20.75 -2.33 2.35
CA GLU A 69 -21.82 -1.38 2.66
C GLU A 69 -21.78 -0.91 4.13
N SER A 70 -21.57 -1.81 5.09
CA SER A 70 -21.43 -1.43 6.51
C SER A 70 -20.20 -0.56 6.76
N GLN A 71 -19.07 -0.87 6.10
CA GLN A 71 -17.85 -0.05 6.16
C GLN A 71 -18.08 1.35 5.58
N LEU A 72 -18.81 1.45 4.48
CA LEU A 72 -19.13 2.74 3.86
C LEU A 72 -19.96 3.62 4.79
N GLU A 73 -21.02 3.08 5.39
CA GLU A 73 -21.86 3.84 6.32
C GLU A 73 -21.11 4.20 7.62
N ALA A 74 -20.34 3.26 8.18
CA ALA A 74 -19.50 3.55 9.34
C ALA A 74 -18.50 4.69 9.05
N GLY A 75 -17.81 4.65 7.90
CA GLY A 75 -16.87 5.69 7.50
C GLY A 75 -17.52 7.07 7.38
N ARG A 76 -18.73 7.15 6.82
CA ARG A 76 -19.49 8.41 6.74
C ARG A 76 -19.84 8.96 8.12
N LEU A 77 -20.25 8.08 9.05
CA LEU A 77 -20.59 8.46 10.42
C LEU A 77 -19.37 8.93 11.22
N TYR A 78 -18.23 8.25 11.06
CA TYR A 78 -16.97 8.70 11.67
C TYR A 78 -16.55 10.08 11.17
N LEU A 79 -16.68 10.33 9.86
CA LEU A 79 -16.31 11.61 9.27
C LEU A 79 -17.24 12.75 9.70
N ARG A 80 -18.57 12.54 9.64
CA ARG A 80 -19.54 13.62 9.84
C ARG A 80 -19.86 13.88 11.31
N ILE A 81 -19.97 12.82 12.11
CA ILE A 81 -20.55 12.88 13.46
C ILE A 81 -19.47 12.78 14.52
N MET A 82 -18.57 11.82 14.38
CA MET A 82 -17.49 11.63 15.37
C MET A 82 -16.36 12.63 15.18
N GLY A 83 -16.24 13.23 13.99
CA GLY A 83 -15.11 14.09 13.65
C GLY A 83 -13.78 13.34 13.67
N ASP A 84 -13.80 12.03 13.40
CA ASP A 84 -12.61 11.18 13.35
C ASP A 84 -12.27 10.84 11.89
N PRO A 85 -11.50 11.71 11.20
CA PRO A 85 -11.11 11.49 9.82
C PRO A 85 -10.18 10.28 9.63
N ILE A 86 -9.49 9.83 10.68
CA ILE A 86 -8.58 8.68 10.60
C ILE A 86 -9.40 7.39 10.52
N ALA A 87 -10.33 7.21 11.45
CA ALA A 87 -11.26 6.08 11.43
C ALA A 87 -12.07 6.06 10.14
N ALA A 88 -12.57 7.23 9.69
CA ALA A 88 -13.28 7.35 8.41
C ALA A 88 -12.43 6.86 7.23
N THR A 89 -11.17 7.31 7.14
CA THR A 89 -10.24 6.90 6.08
C THR A 89 -10.01 5.38 6.08
N TYR A 90 -9.87 4.77 7.25
CA TYR A 90 -9.73 3.33 7.39
C TYR A 90 -10.94 2.58 6.79
N HIS A 91 -12.15 2.95 7.20
CA HIS A 91 -13.38 2.32 6.74
C HIS A 91 -13.60 2.48 5.22
N PHE A 92 -13.32 3.65 4.66
CA PHE A 92 -13.40 3.87 3.21
C PHE A 92 -12.37 3.06 2.42
N ARG A 93 -11.14 2.91 2.94
CA ARG A 93 -10.13 2.05 2.31
C ARG A 93 -10.56 0.58 2.34
N LYS A 94 -11.14 0.12 3.45
CA LYS A 94 -11.73 -1.22 3.53
C LYS A 94 -12.87 -1.44 2.54
N TYR A 95 -13.75 -0.46 2.34
CA TYR A 95 -14.75 -0.54 1.26
C TYR A 95 -14.09 -0.75 -0.11
N LEU A 96 -13.06 0.04 -0.44
CA LEU A 96 -12.37 -0.03 -1.74
C LEU A 96 -11.53 -1.31 -1.92
N GLU A 97 -11.08 -1.96 -0.84
CA GLU A 97 -10.43 -3.28 -0.93
C GLU A 97 -11.40 -4.34 -1.45
N TYR A 98 -12.66 -4.33 -0.98
CA TYR A 98 -13.68 -5.27 -1.44
C TYR A 98 -14.35 -4.85 -2.75
N LYS A 99 -14.59 -3.55 -2.94
CA LYS A 99 -15.31 -2.96 -4.08
C LYS A 99 -14.47 -1.86 -4.75
N PRO A 100 -13.38 -2.23 -5.46
CA PRO A 100 -12.44 -1.26 -6.04
C PRO A 100 -13.01 -0.48 -7.23
N GLN A 101 -13.98 -1.06 -7.95
CA GLN A 101 -14.55 -0.52 -9.17
C GLN A 101 -16.07 -0.72 -9.20
N THR A 102 -16.78 0.17 -8.52
CA THR A 102 -18.24 0.30 -8.52
C THR A 102 -18.63 1.75 -8.81
N GLU A 103 -19.91 2.02 -9.07
CA GLU A 103 -20.42 3.38 -9.26
C GLU A 103 -20.11 4.30 -8.06
N GLN A 104 -20.02 3.72 -6.86
CA GLN A 104 -19.71 4.44 -5.63
C GLN A 104 -18.20 4.63 -5.40
N SER A 105 -17.31 3.86 -6.06
CA SER A 105 -15.87 3.93 -5.80
C SER A 105 -15.26 5.33 -6.02
N PRO A 106 -15.62 6.11 -7.06
CA PRO A 106 -15.13 7.49 -7.21
C PRO A 106 -15.55 8.38 -6.04
N MET A 107 -16.82 8.28 -5.60
CA MET A 107 -17.32 9.02 -4.43
C MET A 107 -16.54 8.65 -3.17
N VAL A 108 -16.25 7.37 -2.95
CA VAL A 108 -15.51 6.92 -1.75
C VAL A 108 -14.07 7.42 -1.77
N ARG A 109 -13.42 7.49 -2.93
CA ARG A 109 -12.09 8.11 -3.06
C ARG A 109 -12.11 9.60 -2.70
N GLN A 110 -13.15 10.31 -3.14
CA GLN A 110 -13.35 11.71 -2.74
C GLN A 110 -13.57 11.87 -1.24
N LEU A 111 -14.36 10.98 -0.61
CA LEU A 111 -14.53 10.99 0.85
C LEU A 111 -13.23 10.74 1.61
N ILE A 112 -12.33 9.88 1.10
CA ILE A 112 -10.98 9.70 1.67
C ILE A 112 -10.19 11.00 1.59
N GLU A 113 -10.21 11.70 0.45
CA GLU A 113 -9.53 13.00 0.31
C GLU A 113 -10.10 14.04 1.27
N THR A 114 -11.42 14.09 1.43
CA THR A 114 -12.08 14.97 2.40
C THR A 114 -11.60 14.66 3.81
N ALA A 115 -11.64 13.39 4.22
CA ALA A 115 -11.16 12.98 5.55
C ALA A 115 -9.68 13.34 5.77
N GLN A 116 -8.82 13.08 4.78
CA GLN A 116 -7.40 13.45 4.85
C GLN A 116 -7.20 14.96 4.99
N LYS A 117 -7.98 15.78 4.27
CA LYS A 117 -7.96 17.24 4.40
C LYS A 117 -8.42 17.73 5.77
N GLU A 118 -9.46 17.11 6.35
CA GLU A 118 -9.91 17.45 7.70
C GLU A 118 -8.87 17.06 8.75
N PHE A 119 -8.26 15.88 8.62
CA PHE A 119 -7.16 15.48 9.50
C PHE A 119 -5.99 16.47 9.43
N ALA A 120 -5.57 16.83 8.22
CA ALA A 120 -4.54 17.81 7.96
C ALA A 120 -4.77 19.16 8.68
N ARG A 121 -6.02 19.63 8.71
CA ARG A 121 -6.41 20.86 9.43
C ARG A 121 -6.29 20.75 10.95
N SER A 122 -6.44 19.54 11.50
CA SER A 122 -6.39 19.29 12.96
C SER A 122 -4.97 19.26 13.53
N LEU A 123 -3.93 19.20 12.69
CA LEU A 123 -2.55 19.09 13.13
C LEU A 123 -2.00 20.42 13.67
N PRO A 124 -1.30 20.42 14.83
CA PRO A 124 -0.67 21.62 15.37
C PRO A 124 0.46 22.10 14.43
N GLY A 125 0.60 23.43 14.31
CA GLY A 125 1.55 24.05 13.40
C GLY A 125 1.05 24.29 11.97
N GLN A 126 -0.25 24.04 11.70
CA GLN A 126 -0.94 24.31 10.43
C GLN A 126 -0.05 24.07 9.19
N PRO A 127 0.14 22.82 8.74
CA PRO A 127 0.83 22.52 7.47
C PRO A 127 0.08 23.04 6.22
N PHE A 128 -0.90 23.93 6.43
CA PHE A 128 -1.88 24.48 5.49
C PHE A 128 -2.38 25.86 5.96
N ALA A 129 -1.59 26.58 6.78
CA ALA A 129 -1.94 27.92 7.27
C ALA A 129 -2.13 28.89 6.10
N ASP A 130 -1.24 28.79 5.12
CA ASP A 130 -1.30 29.54 3.89
C ASP A 130 -2.07 28.75 2.82
N ASP A 131 -3.11 29.36 2.28
CA ASP A 131 -3.94 28.80 1.21
C ASP A 131 -3.12 28.42 -0.04
N VAL A 132 -1.95 29.06 -0.23
CA VAL A 132 -1.02 28.82 -1.34
C VAL A 132 -0.33 27.46 -1.21
N ASP A 133 0.26 27.13 -0.06
CA ASP A 133 0.92 25.84 0.16
C ASP A 133 -0.06 24.66 0.06
N ARG A 134 -1.32 24.90 0.42
CA ARG A 134 -2.41 23.93 0.28
C ARG A 134 -2.77 23.66 -1.17
N LEU A 135 -2.84 24.71 -2.00
CA LEU A 135 -3.09 24.57 -3.43
C LEU A 135 -1.96 23.80 -4.09
N ASP A 136 -0.72 24.17 -3.80
CA ASP A 136 0.49 23.52 -4.34
C ASP A 136 0.58 22.04 -3.93
N LEU A 137 0.25 21.70 -2.67
CA LEU A 137 0.24 20.31 -2.24
C LEU A 137 -0.89 19.50 -2.88
N LEU A 138 -2.07 20.09 -3.05
CA LEU A 138 -3.19 19.41 -3.71
C LEU A 138 -2.90 19.19 -5.20
N GLU A 139 -2.29 20.17 -5.85
CA GLU A 139 -1.80 20.05 -7.23
C GLU A 139 -0.76 18.94 -7.33
N LEU A 140 0.21 18.88 -6.42
CA LEU A 140 1.21 17.82 -6.38
C LEU A 140 0.58 16.43 -6.16
N LEU A 141 -0.39 16.31 -5.25
CA LEU A 141 -1.09 15.03 -5.01
C LEU A 141 -1.89 14.59 -6.24
N GLN A 142 -2.52 15.53 -6.93
CA GLN A 142 -3.25 15.24 -8.15
C GLN A 142 -2.28 14.81 -9.27
N GLN A 143 -1.20 15.56 -9.46
CA GLN A 143 -0.14 15.24 -10.41
C GLN A 143 0.44 13.84 -10.15
N GLN A 144 0.82 13.54 -8.90
CA GLN A 144 1.34 12.22 -8.54
C GLN A 144 0.36 11.10 -8.81
N ARG A 145 -0.95 11.34 -8.66
CA ARG A 145 -1.96 10.33 -8.99
C ARG A 145 -2.11 10.13 -10.48
N GLU A 146 -2.08 11.21 -11.25
CA GLU A 146 -2.09 11.14 -12.70
C GLU A 146 -0.86 10.39 -13.20
N GLU A 147 0.33 10.70 -12.69
CA GLU A 147 1.58 9.97 -12.95
C GLU A 147 1.49 8.50 -12.53
N ASN A 148 0.93 8.20 -11.35
CA ASN A 148 0.72 6.81 -10.94
C ASN A 148 -0.24 6.08 -11.89
N LEU A 149 -1.27 6.74 -12.41
CA LEU A 149 -2.20 6.16 -13.36
C LEU A 149 -1.55 5.95 -14.73
N THR A 150 -0.75 6.89 -15.21
CA THR A 150 -0.01 6.75 -16.48
C THR A 150 1.01 5.62 -16.38
N LEU A 151 1.85 5.60 -15.34
CA LEU A 151 2.82 4.53 -15.10
C LEU A 151 2.14 3.16 -15.00
N LYS A 152 0.98 3.06 -14.34
CA LYS A 152 0.21 1.81 -14.28
C LYS A 152 -0.26 1.35 -15.66
N ARG A 153 -0.69 2.27 -16.53
CA ARG A 153 -1.09 1.94 -17.91
C ARG A 153 0.12 1.49 -18.73
N GLU A 154 1.24 2.20 -18.64
CA GLU A 154 2.48 1.84 -19.33
C GLU A 154 2.98 0.47 -18.90
N LEU A 155 3.00 0.19 -17.59
CA LEU A 155 3.35 -1.13 -17.07
C LEU A 155 2.41 -2.22 -17.59
N ALA A 156 1.11 -1.94 -17.71
CA ALA A 156 0.16 -2.90 -18.27
C ALA A 156 0.45 -3.21 -19.76
N LEU A 157 0.78 -2.18 -20.55
CA LEU A 157 1.15 -2.33 -21.97
C LEU A 157 2.48 -3.08 -22.12
N ALA A 158 3.51 -2.69 -21.37
CA ALA A 158 4.82 -3.34 -21.38
C ALA A 158 4.71 -4.81 -20.98
N LYS A 159 3.92 -5.13 -19.94
CA LYS A 159 3.65 -6.53 -19.54
C LYS A 159 2.94 -7.31 -20.65
N LYS A 160 1.99 -6.69 -21.36
CA LYS A 160 1.30 -7.32 -22.50
C LYS A 160 2.27 -7.61 -23.65
N GLN A 161 3.15 -6.67 -23.99
CA GLN A 161 4.18 -6.85 -25.00
C GLN A 161 5.18 -7.94 -24.61
N LEU A 162 5.66 -7.94 -23.36
CA LEU A 162 6.56 -8.98 -22.86
C LEU A 162 5.92 -10.37 -22.97
N LYS A 163 4.64 -10.50 -22.61
CA LYS A 163 3.90 -11.76 -22.76
C LYS A 163 3.77 -12.17 -24.23
N ALA A 164 3.57 -11.23 -25.14
CA ALA A 164 3.54 -11.49 -26.58
C ALA A 164 4.91 -11.96 -27.13
N PHE A 165 6.01 -11.33 -26.69
CA PHE A 165 7.38 -11.73 -27.04
C PHE A 165 7.75 -13.11 -26.47
N GLN A 166 7.37 -13.40 -25.22
CA GLN A 166 7.59 -14.72 -24.62
C GLN A 166 6.78 -15.82 -25.31
N SER A 167 5.58 -15.51 -25.81
CA SER A 167 4.82 -16.45 -26.64
C SER A 167 5.38 -16.64 -28.05
N SER A 168 6.15 -15.69 -28.59
CA SER A 168 6.84 -15.85 -29.87
C SER A 168 8.17 -16.61 -29.77
N ASP A 169 8.91 -16.49 -28.65
CA ASP A 169 10.13 -17.26 -28.41
C ASP A 169 9.86 -18.74 -28.06
N ALA A 170 8.68 -19.04 -27.48
CA ALA A 170 8.27 -20.42 -27.19
C ALA A 170 7.98 -21.28 -28.44
N SER A 171 7.90 -20.66 -29.63
CA SER A 171 7.76 -21.38 -30.92
C SER A 171 9.10 -21.66 -31.63
N SER A 172 10.23 -21.25 -31.06
CA SER A 172 11.56 -21.38 -31.70
C SER A 172 12.59 -22.08 -30.81
N THR A 173 12.24 -23.22 -30.22
CA THR A 173 13.24 -24.14 -29.64
C THR A 173 12.84 -25.60 -29.86
N HIS A 174 13.21 -26.13 -31.03
CA HIS A 174 13.61 -27.53 -31.16
C HIS A 174 14.54 -27.68 -32.38
N GLU A 175 15.58 -28.52 -32.20
CA GLU A 175 16.73 -28.81 -33.09
C GLU A 175 17.88 -27.79 -32.94
N VAL A 176 19.01 -28.14 -32.31
CA VAL A 176 19.89 -29.26 -32.63
C VAL A 176 20.52 -29.89 -31.40
N ALA A 177 20.59 -31.22 -31.44
CA ALA A 177 21.24 -32.07 -30.45
C ALA A 177 22.77 -32.10 -30.62
N SER A 178 23.43 -32.20 -29.46
CA SER A 178 24.63 -33.00 -29.16
C SER A 178 25.82 -32.98 -30.13
N MET A 179 26.94 -32.43 -29.66
CA MET A 179 28.25 -33.04 -29.94
C MET A 179 29.16 -32.92 -28.73
N ASP A 180 29.67 -34.06 -28.31
CA ASP A 180 30.58 -34.30 -27.20
C ASP A 180 31.90 -33.53 -27.35
N TYR A 181 32.42 -33.00 -26.23
CA TYR A 181 33.87 -32.96 -26.02
C TYR A 181 34.23 -33.08 -24.54
N VAL A 182 35.11 -34.03 -24.27
CA VAL A 182 35.69 -34.39 -22.98
C VAL A 182 37.08 -33.75 -22.84
N ALA A 183 37.37 -33.33 -21.61
CA ALA A 183 38.69 -33.21 -20.97
C ALA A 183 39.65 -32.02 -21.29
N THR A 184 39.89 -31.29 -20.19
CA THR A 184 41.18 -30.96 -19.54
C THR A 184 42.02 -29.73 -19.90
N SER A 185 42.17 -28.91 -18.84
CA SER A 185 43.42 -28.33 -18.31
C SER A 185 44.02 -27.08 -18.95
N SER A 186 43.94 -25.95 -18.22
CA SER A 186 45.13 -25.22 -17.72
C SER A 186 44.76 -23.98 -16.88
N LYS A 187 45.19 -23.97 -15.62
CA LYS A 187 45.48 -22.75 -14.79
C LYS A 187 46.93 -22.29 -15.14
N PRO A 188 47.53 -21.19 -14.63
CA PRO A 188 47.04 -20.06 -13.79
C PRO A 188 47.59 -18.65 -14.19
N GLY A 189 47.11 -17.59 -13.52
CA GLY A 189 47.79 -16.28 -13.41
C GLY A 189 46.81 -15.11 -13.33
N SER A 190 46.53 -14.57 -12.13
CA SER A 190 46.98 -13.24 -11.65
C SER A 190 46.46 -12.10 -12.55
N VAL A 191 45.65 -11.14 -12.08
CA VAL A 191 46.08 -10.06 -11.18
C VAL A 191 44.91 -9.50 -10.36
N GLN A 192 45.24 -9.10 -9.12
CA GLN A 192 44.46 -8.31 -8.17
C GLN A 192 44.26 -6.85 -8.59
N SER A 193 43.37 -6.18 -7.84
CA SER A 193 43.30 -4.72 -7.61
C SER A 193 42.55 -3.96 -8.72
N SER A 194 41.50 -3.19 -8.42
CA SER A 194 41.65 -2.00 -7.57
C SER A 194 40.39 -1.60 -6.80
N LYS A 195 40.61 -1.48 -5.49
CA LYS A 195 39.95 -0.65 -4.49
C LYS A 195 39.98 0.84 -4.88
N VAL A 196 38.84 1.53 -4.93
CA VAL A 196 38.67 3.01 -4.80
C VAL A 196 37.18 3.27 -4.50
N ARG A 197 36.69 4.02 -3.51
CA ARG A 197 37.26 4.81 -2.41
C ARG A 197 36.13 4.98 -1.38
N SER A 198 36.40 4.65 -0.13
CA SER A 198 35.77 5.37 0.99
C SER A 198 36.31 6.80 0.97
N PRO A 199 35.48 7.85 1.12
CA PRO A 199 35.99 9.07 1.70
C PRO A 199 36.03 8.88 3.21
N ASP A 200 37.19 8.41 3.68
CA ASP A 200 37.66 8.83 4.99
C ASP A 200 37.95 10.33 4.90
N LYS A 201 37.07 11.11 5.52
CA LYS A 201 37.44 12.40 6.09
C LYS A 201 37.21 12.27 7.58
N SER A 202 38.23 11.79 8.28
CA SER A 202 38.61 12.28 9.60
C SER A 202 38.72 13.81 9.57
N LYS A 203 37.58 14.48 9.68
CA LYS A 203 37.48 15.84 10.20
C LYS A 203 36.85 15.66 11.57
N GLN A 204 37.71 15.78 12.58
CA GLN A 204 37.42 16.23 13.94
C GLN A 204 35.94 16.14 14.31
N ALA A 205 35.61 15.20 15.17
CA ALA A 205 34.35 15.14 15.91
C ALA A 205 34.20 16.42 16.74
N THR A 206 33.87 17.54 16.08
CA THR A 206 33.09 18.58 16.70
C THR A 206 31.72 17.96 16.85
N LEU A 207 31.41 17.46 18.05
CA LEU A 207 30.06 17.06 18.44
C LEU A 207 29.12 18.15 17.94
N SER A 208 28.44 17.88 16.84
CA SER A 208 27.54 18.85 16.24
C SER A 208 26.26 18.69 17.01
N THR A 209 26.05 19.56 17.98
CA THR A 209 24.85 19.47 18.81
C THR A 209 23.67 20.10 18.09
N TYR A 210 22.49 19.47 18.16
CA TYR A 210 21.26 20.00 17.61
C TYR A 210 20.27 20.36 18.73
N LYS A 211 19.78 21.61 18.74
CA LYS A 211 18.74 22.03 19.67
C LYS A 211 17.37 21.71 19.09
N VAL A 212 16.68 20.77 19.72
CA VAL A 212 15.34 20.30 19.35
C VAL A 212 14.36 21.47 19.35
N GLN A 213 13.60 21.60 18.27
CA GLN A 213 12.52 22.58 18.14
C GLN A 213 11.17 21.95 18.45
N ALA A 214 10.15 22.78 18.68
CA ALA A 214 8.81 22.29 18.93
C ALA A 214 8.29 21.51 17.70
N GLY A 215 7.90 20.25 17.91
CA GLY A 215 7.37 19.38 16.85
C GLY A 215 8.43 18.62 16.04
N ASP A 216 9.67 18.59 16.50
CA ASP A 216 10.72 17.74 15.93
C ASP A 216 10.51 16.27 16.27
N THR A 217 10.95 15.41 15.34
CA THR A 217 11.12 13.97 15.54
C THR A 217 12.53 13.59 15.13
N LEU A 218 13.08 12.49 15.66
CA LEU A 218 14.44 12.05 15.29
C LEU A 218 14.61 11.88 13.77
N THR A 219 13.55 11.49 13.08
CA THR A 219 13.49 11.39 11.61
C THR A 219 13.59 12.75 10.91
N ARG A 220 12.92 13.77 11.44
CA ARG A 220 13.03 15.15 10.90
C ARG A 220 14.40 15.75 11.18
N VAL A 221 14.92 15.56 12.39
CA VAL A 221 16.28 15.99 12.76
C VAL A 221 17.31 15.31 11.86
N SER A 222 17.19 14.00 11.64
CA SER A 222 18.05 13.26 10.72
C SER A 222 18.00 13.81 9.29
N THR A 223 16.80 14.11 8.78
CA THR A 223 16.64 14.71 7.46
C THR A 223 17.29 16.10 7.39
N HIS A 224 17.13 16.92 8.43
CA HIS A 224 17.70 18.25 8.48
C HIS A 224 19.25 18.23 8.55
N VAL A 225 19.83 17.33 9.35
CA VAL A 225 21.28 17.32 9.58
C VAL A 225 22.03 16.49 8.52
N TYR A 226 21.48 15.35 8.10
CA TYR A 226 22.15 14.44 7.17
C TYR A 226 21.54 14.42 5.76
N GLY A 227 20.43 15.13 5.53
CA GLY A 227 19.70 15.08 4.26
C GLY A 227 18.92 13.78 4.04
N THR A 228 18.84 12.89 5.05
CA THR A 228 18.12 11.61 4.95
C THR A 228 17.42 11.27 6.25
N SER A 229 16.23 10.68 6.14
CA SER A 229 15.49 10.15 7.29
C SER A 229 16.13 8.90 7.90
N ALA A 230 16.98 8.20 7.16
CA ALA A 230 17.47 6.87 7.53
C ALA A 230 18.43 6.83 8.73
N ARG A 231 19.01 7.96 9.13
CA ARG A 231 20.00 8.05 10.22
C ARG A 231 19.40 8.43 11.58
N TRP A 232 18.07 8.41 11.71
CA TRP A 232 17.39 8.69 12.98
C TRP A 232 17.81 7.71 14.10
N THR A 233 18.09 6.45 13.74
CA THR A 233 18.56 5.43 14.70
C THR A 233 19.95 5.76 15.24
N ASP A 234 20.84 6.32 14.43
CA ASP A 234 22.19 6.72 14.86
C ASP A 234 22.08 7.84 15.90
N ILE A 235 21.22 8.83 15.65
CA ILE A 235 20.93 9.92 16.59
C ILE A 235 20.34 9.37 17.89
N PHE A 236 19.38 8.43 17.80
CA PHE A 236 18.81 7.81 18.99
C PHE A 236 19.87 7.08 19.82
N GLN A 237 20.72 6.29 19.15
CA GLN A 237 21.76 5.50 19.82
C GLN A 237 22.80 6.38 20.52
N ALA A 238 23.16 7.51 19.92
CA ALA A 238 24.10 8.45 20.51
C ALA A 238 23.56 9.19 21.75
N ASN A 239 22.23 9.27 21.91
CA ASN A 239 21.56 10.00 22.98
C ASN A 239 20.75 9.09 23.91
N ARG A 240 21.11 7.79 24.01
CA ARG A 240 20.39 6.80 24.84
C ARG A 240 20.41 7.09 26.33
N ASP A 241 21.36 7.90 26.77
CA ASP A 241 21.47 8.43 28.12
C ASP A 241 20.42 9.52 28.42
N GLN A 242 19.88 10.17 27.38
CA GLN A 242 18.89 11.24 27.50
C GLN A 242 17.50 10.87 26.94
N LEU A 243 17.41 9.81 26.13
CA LEU A 243 16.18 9.36 25.48
C LEU A 243 15.91 7.87 25.76
N ASP A 244 14.90 7.61 26.58
CA ASP A 244 14.43 6.24 26.85
C ASP A 244 13.71 5.64 25.63
N SER A 245 12.91 6.46 24.94
CA SER A 245 12.21 6.11 23.71
C SER A 245 12.52 7.10 22.57
N PRO A 246 12.48 6.66 21.30
CA PRO A 246 12.64 7.53 20.13
C PRO A 246 11.65 8.71 20.01
N HIS A 247 10.56 8.67 20.80
CA HIS A 247 9.47 9.65 20.75
C HIS A 247 9.54 10.68 21.89
N ASP A 248 10.51 10.57 22.81
CA ASP A 248 10.54 11.36 24.04
C ASP A 248 11.22 12.74 23.91
N LEU A 249 11.43 13.20 22.67
CA LEU A 249 12.07 14.47 22.36
C LEU A 249 11.33 15.66 22.97
N GLN A 250 12.05 16.47 23.76
CA GLN A 250 11.50 17.70 24.34
C GLN A 250 12.03 18.95 23.62
N PRO A 251 11.18 19.95 23.32
CA PRO A 251 11.64 21.20 22.75
C PRO A 251 12.69 21.88 23.63
N GLY A 252 13.80 22.30 23.01
CA GLY A 252 14.93 22.90 23.70
C GLY A 252 16.00 21.92 24.18
N GLN A 253 15.73 20.60 24.14
CA GLN A 253 16.72 19.56 24.39
C GLN A 253 17.86 19.63 23.38
N ILE A 254 19.07 19.27 23.81
CA ILE A 254 20.26 19.26 22.95
C ILE A 254 20.61 17.81 22.65
N LEU A 255 20.62 17.44 21.37
CA LEU A 255 21.02 16.12 20.90
C LEU A 255 22.45 16.16 20.36
N ASP A 256 23.21 15.13 20.70
CA ASP A 256 24.50 14.85 20.07
C ASP A 256 24.25 14.21 18.70
N ILE A 257 24.84 14.80 17.64
CA ILE A 257 24.73 14.28 16.28
C ILE A 257 26.05 13.58 15.86
N PRO A 258 26.02 12.27 15.55
CA PRO A 258 27.19 11.48 15.12
C PRO A 258 27.83 11.83 13.77
#